data_AF-A0A9E4RV97-F1
#
_entry.id   AF-A0A9E4RV97-F1
#
_cell.length_a   1.000
_cell.length_b   1.000
_cell.length_c   1.000
_cell.angle_alpha   90.00
_cell.angle_beta   90.00
_cell.angle_gamma   90.00
#
_symmetry.space_group_name_H-M   'P 1'
#
loop_
_entity.id
_entity.type
_entity.pdbx_description
1 polymer ?
#
loop_
_entity_poly.entity_id
_entity_poly.type
_entity_poly.pdbx_seq_one_letter_code
_entity_poly.pdbx_strand_id
1 'polypeptide(L)'
;VPQDIADEADLGSIPGLGDLPISLDFISALDIVGLGGDLDDGSLDLVVTMDFTDEKAAESLEAFISGIVTLASGFLSDPRTSGILGGLEIDRDGSRLTIKVSIPTADIPGLFGDLTTGTSFQSSAGTSRGVPETRLLEAAVRDKIAIMPSALHVAEGQKVEYSTNPPTSGDHWARWADCGWYPGGLPDEVITHNLEHGNIVVSYNFANPAQVTELRQALEATGLFKIWGVARSHDKIADGEVALSAWGRVHFMEGVRTGEIGLFFETFAGKTGPERIAC
;
A
#
# COMPACT_ATOMS: atom_id res chain seq x y z
N VAL A 1 -19.93 -11.59 4.61
CA VAL A 1 -19.05 -11.76 3.44
C VAL A 1 -19.03 -13.26 3.12
N PRO A 2 -19.14 -13.67 1.84
CA PRO A 2 -19.24 -15.07 1.43
C PRO A 2 -18.03 -15.91 1.86
N GLN A 3 -18.25 -17.20 2.07
CA GLN A 3 -17.39 -18.14 2.79
C GLN A 3 -16.29 -18.87 1.96
N ASP A 4 -15.93 -18.41 0.77
CA ASP A 4 -15.12 -19.25 -0.15
C ASP A 4 -13.75 -18.68 -0.54
N ILE A 5 -12.92 -18.30 0.43
CA ILE A 5 -11.45 -18.21 0.20
C ILE A 5 -10.73 -18.76 1.44
N ALA A 6 -10.95 -20.04 1.68
CA ALA A 6 -10.08 -20.85 2.52
C ALA A 6 -9.72 -22.08 1.68
N ASP A 7 -8.84 -21.91 0.71
CA ASP A 7 -8.10 -23.03 0.11
C ASP A 7 -6.74 -22.51 -0.40
N GLU A 8 -5.73 -22.86 0.39
CA GLU A 8 -4.36 -23.22 0.01
C GLU A 8 -3.54 -22.21 -0.83
N ALA A 9 -2.96 -21.23 -0.14
CA ALA A 9 -1.55 -20.92 -0.40
C ALA A 9 -0.71 -21.89 0.46
N ASP A 10 -0.34 -23.04 -0.10
CA ASP A 10 0.62 -23.96 0.53
C ASP A 10 2.02 -23.32 0.53
N LEU A 11 2.30 -22.56 1.59
CA LEU A 11 3.59 -21.88 1.81
C LEU A 11 4.73 -22.87 2.14
N GLY A 12 4.44 -24.16 2.31
CA GLY A 12 5.45 -25.23 2.32
C GLY A 12 6.22 -25.35 1.01
N SER A 13 5.73 -24.71 -0.06
CA SER A 13 6.37 -24.70 -1.38
C SER A 13 7.39 -23.57 -1.59
N ILE A 14 7.61 -22.68 -0.61
CA ILE A 14 8.70 -21.69 -0.68
C ILE A 14 10.04 -22.38 -0.38
N PRO A 15 10.99 -22.45 -1.34
CA PRO A 15 12.24 -23.15 -1.13
C PRO A 15 13.03 -22.52 0.03
N GLY A 16 13.25 -23.29 1.10
CA GLY A 16 14.05 -22.88 2.27
C GLY A 16 13.27 -22.54 3.54
N LEU A 17 11.92 -22.54 3.52
CA LEU A 17 11.09 -22.30 4.72
C LEU A 17 10.43 -23.57 5.29
N GLY A 18 10.32 -24.65 4.52
CA GLY A 18 9.65 -25.90 4.93
C GLY A 18 10.38 -26.76 5.97
N ASP A 19 11.66 -26.47 6.26
CA ASP A 19 12.49 -27.22 7.23
C ASP A 19 12.66 -26.48 8.57
N LEU A 20 11.92 -25.39 8.79
CA LEU A 20 11.97 -24.69 10.08
C LEU A 20 11.26 -25.54 11.15
N PRO A 21 11.85 -25.71 12.35
CA PRO A 21 11.28 -26.52 13.43
C PRO A 21 10.04 -25.88 14.09
N ILE A 22 9.43 -24.88 13.44
CA ILE A 22 8.41 -24.00 14.00
C ILE A 22 7.34 -23.79 12.94
N SER A 23 6.08 -24.07 13.28
CA SER A 23 4.96 -23.86 12.35
C SER A 23 4.72 -22.36 12.10
N LEU A 24 4.47 -21.99 10.85
CA LEU A 24 4.13 -20.62 10.42
C LEU A 24 2.61 -20.36 10.40
N ASP A 25 1.80 -21.29 10.93
CA ASP A 25 0.33 -21.19 10.94
C ASP A 25 -0.19 -19.93 11.68
N PHE A 26 0.62 -19.36 12.57
CA PHE A 26 0.29 -18.14 13.31
C PHE A 26 0.05 -16.92 12.41
N ILE A 27 0.62 -16.89 11.20
CA ILE A 27 0.46 -15.76 10.26
C ILE A 27 -1.00 -15.58 9.87
N SER A 28 -1.74 -16.69 9.75
CA SER A 28 -3.17 -16.68 9.39
C SER A 28 -4.07 -16.21 10.54
N ALA A 29 -3.53 -16.12 11.75
CA ALA A 29 -4.23 -15.77 12.99
C ALA A 29 -3.87 -14.37 13.50
N LEU A 30 -2.99 -13.64 12.80
CA LEU A 30 -2.40 -12.38 13.23
C LEU A 30 -3.30 -11.17 12.87
N ASP A 31 -3.60 -10.34 13.86
CA ASP A 31 -4.13 -8.99 13.67
C ASP A 31 -3.21 -7.97 14.36
N ILE A 32 -2.75 -6.95 13.64
CA ILE A 32 -1.86 -5.92 14.21
C ILE A 32 -2.72 -4.83 14.84
N VAL A 33 -2.74 -4.75 16.17
CA VAL A 33 -3.65 -3.90 16.95
C VAL A 33 -3.04 -2.59 17.45
N GLY A 34 -1.72 -2.42 17.37
CA GLY A 34 -1.07 -1.16 17.73
C GLY A 34 0.34 -1.02 17.19
N LEU A 35 0.68 0.17 16.71
CA LEU A 35 2.06 0.57 16.36
C LEU A 35 2.33 1.93 17.01
N GLY A 36 3.34 2.00 17.86
CA GLY A 36 3.77 3.20 18.58
C GLY A 36 5.25 3.46 18.35
N GLY A 37 5.64 4.72 18.36
CA GLY A 37 7.03 5.14 18.24
C GLY A 37 7.26 6.35 19.15
N ASP A 38 8.28 6.29 20.00
CA ASP A 38 8.70 7.44 20.80
C ASP A 38 10.21 7.68 20.60
N LEU A 39 10.63 8.93 20.74
CA LEU A 39 12.02 9.31 20.71
C LEU A 39 12.38 9.81 22.11
N ASP A 40 12.95 8.94 22.93
CA ASP A 40 13.35 9.25 24.30
C ASP A 40 14.88 9.16 24.45
N ASP A 41 15.46 10.13 25.16
CA ASP A 41 16.88 10.24 25.55
C ASP A 41 17.95 9.62 24.61
N GLY A 42 17.80 9.81 23.28
CA GLY A 42 18.76 9.33 22.28
C GLY A 42 18.51 7.93 21.71
N SER A 43 17.36 7.32 21.97
CA SER A 43 16.87 6.10 21.30
C SER A 43 15.50 6.31 20.65
N LEU A 44 15.28 5.62 19.53
CA LEU A 44 13.97 5.44 18.92
C LEU A 44 13.37 4.15 19.47
N ASP A 45 12.28 4.26 20.20
CA ASP A 45 11.55 3.12 20.75
C ASP A 45 10.33 2.85 19.89
N LEU A 46 10.32 1.69 19.23
CA LEU A 46 9.20 1.21 18.42
C LEU A 46 8.45 0.15 19.21
N VAL A 47 7.13 0.21 19.24
CA VAL A 47 6.28 -0.77 19.90
C VAL A 47 5.26 -1.28 18.90
N VAL A 48 5.21 -2.59 18.73
CA VAL A 48 4.26 -3.31 17.91
C VAL A 48 3.41 -4.17 18.82
N THR A 49 2.11 -4.00 18.80
CA THR A 49 1.16 -4.84 19.54
C THR A 49 0.31 -5.60 18.53
N MET A 50 0.20 -6.91 18.74
CA MET A 50 -0.49 -7.86 17.88
C MET A 50 -1.47 -8.65 18.72
N ASP A 51 -2.68 -8.85 18.22
CA ASP A 51 -3.68 -9.73 18.79
C ASP A 51 -3.81 -10.95 17.87
N PHE A 52 -3.89 -12.11 18.50
CA PHE A 52 -4.11 -13.37 17.82
C PHE A 52 -5.50 -13.88 18.09
N THR A 53 -6.06 -14.59 17.12
CA THR A 53 -7.35 -15.27 17.27
C THR A 53 -7.31 -16.37 18.34
N ASP A 54 -6.13 -16.92 18.62
CA ASP A 54 -5.89 -17.84 19.71
C ASP A 54 -4.50 -17.67 20.35
N GLU A 55 -4.37 -18.09 21.60
CA GLU A 55 -3.15 -17.95 22.39
C GLU A 55 -1.96 -18.75 21.84
N LYS A 56 -2.20 -19.87 21.16
CA LYS A 56 -1.12 -20.72 20.64
C LYS A 56 -0.44 -20.09 19.44
N ALA A 57 -1.17 -19.33 18.65
CA ALA A 57 -0.60 -18.57 17.55
C ALA A 57 0.35 -17.47 18.07
N ALA A 58 -0.05 -16.76 19.13
CA ALA A 58 0.81 -15.77 19.80
C ALA A 58 2.09 -16.42 20.36
N GLU A 59 1.95 -17.57 21.03
CA GLU A 59 3.07 -18.35 21.56
C GLU A 59 4.02 -18.85 20.45
N SER A 60 3.48 -19.24 19.30
CA SER A 60 4.28 -19.72 18.16
C SER A 60 5.15 -18.60 17.56
N LEU A 61 4.61 -17.38 17.44
CA LEU A 61 5.38 -16.23 16.97
C LEU A 61 6.45 -15.80 17.99
N GLU A 62 6.11 -15.79 19.28
CA GLU A 62 7.07 -15.52 20.36
C GLU A 62 8.26 -16.49 20.32
N ALA A 63 7.98 -17.80 20.18
CA ALA A 63 8.99 -18.84 20.08
C ALA A 63 9.85 -18.71 18.81
N PHE A 64 9.22 -18.36 17.68
CA PHE A 64 9.90 -18.13 16.40
C PHE A 64 10.92 -16.98 16.50
N ILE A 65 10.49 -15.83 17.01
CA ILE A 65 11.36 -14.64 17.15
C ILE A 65 12.47 -14.94 18.14
N SER A 66 12.15 -15.57 19.28
CA SER A 66 13.15 -15.99 20.27
C SER A 66 14.20 -16.94 19.66
N GLY A 67 13.78 -17.84 18.77
CA GLY A 67 14.67 -18.72 18.02
C GLY A 67 15.63 -17.95 17.10
N ILE A 68 15.12 -16.97 16.34
CA ILE A 68 15.93 -16.10 15.49
C ILE A 68 16.93 -15.29 16.33
N VAL A 69 16.50 -14.70 17.43
CA VAL A 69 17.35 -13.91 18.33
C VAL A 69 18.45 -14.78 18.93
N THR A 70 18.12 -16.00 19.35
CA THR A 70 19.09 -16.96 19.90
C THR A 70 20.11 -17.37 18.85
N LEU A 71 19.68 -17.65 17.62
CA LEU A 71 20.57 -17.96 16.50
C LEU A 71 21.48 -16.78 16.18
N ALA A 72 20.91 -15.58 16.02
CA ALA A 72 21.65 -14.37 15.74
C ALA A 72 22.69 -14.08 16.85
N SER A 73 22.32 -14.20 18.12
CA SER A 73 23.25 -14.03 19.25
C SER A 73 24.45 -14.98 19.22
N GLY A 74 24.32 -16.16 18.61
CA GLY A 74 25.43 -17.10 18.40
C GLY A 74 26.42 -16.70 17.30
N PHE A 75 26.02 -15.85 16.35
CA PHE A 75 26.84 -15.39 15.23
C PHE A 75 27.40 -13.98 15.43
N LEU A 76 26.78 -13.17 16.30
CA LEU A 76 27.22 -11.81 16.56
C LEU A 76 28.32 -11.79 17.62
N SER A 77 29.57 -11.83 17.15
CA SER A 77 30.76 -11.59 17.98
C SER A 77 31.18 -10.11 18.03
N ASP A 78 30.45 -9.23 17.33
CA ASP A 78 30.74 -7.79 17.26
C ASP A 78 29.86 -7.00 18.26
N PRO A 79 30.45 -6.16 19.13
CA PRO A 79 29.71 -5.30 20.05
C PRO A 79 28.70 -4.36 19.38
N ARG A 80 28.90 -4.01 18.10
CA ARG A 80 28.03 -3.08 17.36
C ARG A 80 26.71 -3.69 16.89
N THR A 81 26.67 -5.00 16.67
CA THR A 81 25.44 -5.71 16.28
C THR A 81 24.69 -6.29 17.48
N SER A 82 25.37 -6.41 18.63
CA SER A 82 24.75 -6.76 19.91
C SER A 82 23.74 -5.70 20.39
N GLY A 83 23.95 -4.42 20.04
CA GLY A 83 23.06 -3.33 20.42
C GLY A 83 21.66 -3.43 19.83
N ILE A 84 21.54 -3.85 18.56
CA ILE A 84 20.26 -3.97 17.84
C ILE A 84 19.39 -5.09 18.43
N LEU A 85 20.00 -6.21 18.85
CA LEU A 85 19.28 -7.29 19.53
C LEU A 85 18.98 -6.95 21.00
N GLY A 86 19.83 -6.15 21.65
CA GLY A 86 19.66 -5.78 23.05
C GLY A 86 18.45 -4.87 23.32
N GLY A 87 17.95 -4.17 22.29
CA GLY A 87 16.75 -3.35 22.38
C GLY A 87 15.45 -4.08 22.04
N LEU A 88 15.49 -5.36 21.68
CA LEU A 88 14.28 -6.13 21.37
C LEU A 88 13.69 -6.73 22.65
N GLU A 89 12.52 -6.25 23.07
CA GLU A 89 11.72 -6.85 24.13
C GLU A 89 10.47 -7.48 23.55
N ILE A 90 10.06 -8.63 24.08
CA ILE A 90 8.83 -9.32 23.68
C ILE A 90 8.04 -9.60 24.95
N ASP A 91 6.78 -9.18 24.98
CA ASP A 91 5.86 -9.33 26.10
C ASP A 91 4.55 -9.94 25.59
N ARG A 92 4.16 -11.09 26.13
CA ARG A 92 2.92 -11.78 25.73
C ARG A 92 1.92 -11.81 26.89
N ASP A 93 0.71 -11.33 26.64
CA ASP A 93 -0.44 -11.41 27.53
C ASP A 93 -1.57 -12.19 26.86
N GLY A 94 -1.62 -13.50 27.11
CA GLY A 94 -2.57 -14.40 26.46
C GLY A 94 -2.38 -14.42 24.94
N SER A 95 -3.42 -14.03 24.21
CA SER A 95 -3.38 -13.91 22.75
C SER A 95 -2.83 -12.59 22.23
N ARG A 96 -2.37 -11.69 23.12
CA ARG A 96 -1.73 -10.43 22.72
C ARG A 96 -0.22 -10.55 22.83
N LEU A 97 0.51 -10.15 21.78
CA LEU A 97 1.96 -10.09 21.75
C LEU A 97 2.40 -8.64 21.50
N THR A 98 3.24 -8.11 22.38
CA THR A 98 3.86 -6.79 22.24
C THR A 98 5.35 -6.96 21.99
N ILE A 99 5.83 -6.47 20.87
CA ILE A 99 7.25 -6.40 20.54
C ILE A 99 7.68 -4.94 20.70
N LYS A 100 8.73 -4.70 21.48
CA LYS A 100 9.38 -3.40 21.56
C LYS A 100 10.77 -3.49 20.94
N VAL A 101 11.17 -2.46 20.23
CA VAL A 101 12.49 -2.35 19.61
C VAL A 101 13.05 -0.97 19.95
N SER A 102 14.06 -0.93 20.79
CA SER A 102 14.83 0.27 21.11
C SER A 102 16.07 0.36 20.22
N ILE A 103 16.16 1.41 19.41
CA ILE A 103 17.26 1.63 18.48
C ILE A 103 18.01 2.90 18.89
N PRO A 104 19.29 2.82 19.30
CA PRO A 104 20.08 4.00 19.58
C PRO A 104 20.21 4.90 18.34
N THR A 105 19.95 6.20 18.49
CA THR A 105 20.04 7.17 17.38
C THR A 105 21.45 7.27 16.78
N ALA A 106 22.48 6.91 17.57
CA ALA A 106 23.87 6.80 17.12
C ALA A 106 24.07 5.74 16.01
N ASP A 107 23.19 4.74 15.95
CA ASP A 107 23.26 3.64 14.99
C ASP A 107 22.47 3.94 13.69
N ILE A 108 21.72 5.04 13.66
CA ILE A 108 20.91 5.51 12.51
C ILE A 108 21.18 6.99 12.16
N PRO A 109 22.44 7.37 11.88
CA PRO A 109 22.78 8.75 11.55
C PRO A 109 22.17 9.15 10.21
N GLY A 110 21.19 10.05 10.22
CA GLY A 110 20.56 10.63 9.03
C GLY A 110 19.03 10.61 9.01
N LEU A 111 18.38 9.81 9.87
CA LEU A 111 16.92 9.71 9.89
C LEU A 111 16.22 10.92 10.57
N PHE A 112 16.94 11.65 11.44
CA PHE A 112 16.34 12.61 12.40
C PHE A 112 16.90 14.04 12.33
N GLY A 113 17.63 14.40 11.27
CA GLY A 113 18.25 15.73 11.14
C GLY A 113 17.27 16.92 11.24
N ASP A 114 15.95 16.68 11.13
CA ASP A 114 14.91 17.71 11.08
C ASP A 114 13.87 17.62 12.23
N LEU A 115 14.05 16.71 13.20
CA LEU A 115 13.03 16.42 14.24
C LEU A 115 13.31 17.06 15.61
N THR A 116 14.12 18.12 15.67
CA THR A 116 14.49 18.78 16.95
C THR A 116 13.49 19.83 17.45
N THR A 117 12.22 19.76 17.05
CA THR A 117 11.16 20.56 17.68
C THR A 117 10.07 19.66 18.24
N GLY A 118 10.17 19.41 19.55
CA GLY A 118 9.28 18.56 20.31
C GLY A 118 7.82 18.94 20.11
N THR A 119 7.03 17.97 19.66
CA THR A 119 5.58 18.01 19.73
C THR A 119 5.12 16.63 20.20
N SER A 120 4.71 16.55 21.46
CA SER A 120 4.06 15.39 22.02
C SER A 120 2.70 15.20 21.35
N PHE A 121 2.54 14.13 20.57
CA PHE A 121 1.27 13.75 19.98
C PHE A 121 0.51 12.81 20.91
N GLN A 122 -0.32 13.37 21.80
CA GLN A 122 -1.40 12.61 22.43
C GLN A 122 -2.60 12.59 21.49
N SER A 123 -2.87 11.44 20.86
CA SER A 123 -4.14 11.18 20.19
C SER A 123 -5.04 10.37 21.11
N SER A 124 -5.98 11.07 21.76
CA SER A 124 -7.08 10.49 22.52
C SER A 124 -7.93 9.55 21.66
N ALA A 125 -8.37 8.45 22.29
CA ALA A 125 -9.32 7.48 21.76
C ALA A 125 -10.58 8.14 21.17
N GLY A 126 -10.94 7.72 19.96
CA GLY A 126 -12.22 8.07 19.36
C GLY A 126 -12.19 8.14 17.84
N THR A 127 -12.81 7.15 17.22
CA THR A 127 -13.31 7.13 15.82
C THR A 127 -12.28 6.86 14.72
N SER A 128 -12.37 5.62 14.20
CA SER A 128 -12.08 5.18 12.82
C SER A 128 -10.96 5.92 12.10
N ARG A 129 -9.75 5.36 12.01
CA ARG A 129 -8.71 5.89 11.13
C ARG A 129 -7.60 4.88 10.84
N GLY A 130 -7.22 4.83 9.57
CA GLY A 130 -6.21 3.97 8.99
C GLY A 130 -4.80 4.13 9.55
N VAL A 131 -4.00 3.14 9.21
CA VAL A 131 -2.60 2.88 9.58
C VAL A 131 -1.71 4.12 9.32
N PRO A 132 -0.66 4.39 10.11
CA PRO A 132 0.24 5.52 9.91
C PRO A 132 0.86 5.59 8.49
N GLU A 133 1.11 4.44 7.85
CA GLU A 133 1.52 4.37 6.44
C GLU A 133 0.46 4.96 5.50
N THR A 134 -0.82 4.65 5.71
CA THR A 134 -1.90 5.25 4.90
C THR A 134 -1.97 6.75 5.05
N ARG A 135 -1.60 7.35 6.19
CA ARG A 135 -1.56 8.82 6.35
C ARG A 135 -0.32 9.48 5.73
N LEU A 136 0.84 8.85 5.83
CA LEU A 136 2.08 9.33 5.18
C LEU A 136 2.00 9.17 3.64
N LEU A 137 1.34 8.12 3.16
CA LEU A 137 1.02 7.95 1.74
C LEU A 137 -0.20 8.76 1.28
N GLU A 138 -1.23 9.01 2.11
CA GLU A 138 -2.30 9.98 1.80
C GLU A 138 -1.72 11.40 1.63
N ALA A 139 -0.64 11.72 2.35
CA ALA A 139 0.14 12.94 2.14
C ALA A 139 1.07 12.86 0.91
N ALA A 140 1.48 11.65 0.48
CA ALA A 140 2.33 11.42 -0.69
C ALA A 140 1.56 11.28 -2.01
N VAL A 141 0.26 10.92 -1.98
CA VAL A 141 -0.61 11.05 -3.14
C VAL A 141 -0.78 12.53 -3.40
N ARG A 142 -0.08 13.00 -4.42
CA ARG A 142 0.06 14.38 -4.87
C ARG A 142 -1.20 15.23 -4.70
N ASP A 143 -0.93 16.51 -4.42
CA ASP A 143 -1.82 17.65 -4.35
C ASP A 143 -3.06 17.57 -5.24
N LYS A 144 -4.19 18.08 -4.73
CA LYS A 144 -5.41 18.22 -5.52
C LYS A 144 -5.10 18.95 -6.83
N ILE A 145 -5.27 18.29 -7.97
CA ILE A 145 -5.16 18.94 -9.27
C ILE A 145 -6.40 19.81 -9.46
N ALA A 146 -6.19 21.03 -9.98
CA ALA A 146 -7.28 21.91 -10.33
C ALA A 146 -8.19 21.25 -11.36
N ILE A 147 -9.46 21.08 -10.99
CA ILE A 147 -10.49 20.55 -11.90
C ILE A 147 -10.66 21.51 -13.08
N MET A 148 -10.74 20.94 -14.29
CA MET A 148 -11.00 21.73 -15.48
C MET A 148 -12.34 22.49 -15.37
N PRO A 149 -12.49 23.64 -16.05
CA PRO A 149 -13.69 24.48 -15.90
C PRO A 149 -15.01 23.81 -16.31
N SER A 150 -14.96 22.75 -17.11
CA SER A 150 -16.11 22.00 -17.59
C SER A 150 -15.86 20.50 -17.58
N ALA A 151 -16.95 19.74 -17.51
CA ALA A 151 -17.01 18.28 -17.58
C ALA A 151 -18.22 17.87 -18.44
N LEU A 152 -18.35 18.46 -19.62
CA LEU A 152 -19.49 18.23 -20.50
C LEU A 152 -19.23 17.03 -21.41
N HIS A 153 -20.31 16.30 -21.72
CA HIS A 153 -20.31 15.35 -22.82
C HIS A 153 -20.15 16.08 -24.16
N VAL A 154 -19.09 15.75 -24.89
CA VAL A 154 -18.86 16.18 -26.26
C VAL A 154 -19.12 15.05 -27.25
N ALA A 155 -19.26 15.41 -28.53
CA ALA A 155 -19.51 14.42 -29.58
C ALA A 155 -18.37 13.41 -29.69
N GLU A 156 -18.70 12.14 -29.90
CA GLU A 156 -17.69 11.11 -30.11
C GLU A 156 -16.82 11.44 -31.35
N GLY A 157 -15.51 11.26 -31.20
CA GLY A 157 -14.51 11.66 -32.20
C GLY A 157 -14.03 13.12 -32.07
N GLN A 158 -14.69 13.95 -31.26
CA GLN A 158 -14.19 15.28 -30.92
C GLN A 158 -13.00 15.15 -29.96
N LYS A 159 -11.88 15.81 -30.29
CA LYS A 159 -10.72 15.85 -29.40
C LYS A 159 -10.92 16.86 -28.27
N VAL A 160 -10.46 16.49 -27.08
CA VAL A 160 -10.42 17.38 -25.91
C VAL A 160 -8.98 17.62 -25.49
N GLU A 161 -8.65 18.88 -25.19
CA GLU A 161 -7.35 19.25 -24.63
C GLU A 161 -7.45 19.25 -23.11
N TYR A 162 -6.54 18.52 -22.45
CA TYR A 162 -6.52 18.35 -21.00
C TYR A 162 -5.37 19.12 -20.35
N SER A 163 -5.59 19.58 -19.12
CA SER A 163 -4.55 20.26 -18.32
C SER A 163 -3.49 19.30 -17.77
N THR A 164 -3.75 17.99 -17.75
CA THR A 164 -2.84 16.96 -17.28
C THR A 164 -2.74 15.79 -18.25
N ASN A 165 -1.66 15.04 -18.15
CA ASN A 165 -1.43 13.83 -18.93
C ASN A 165 -0.90 12.71 -18.00
N PRO A 166 -1.67 11.63 -17.74
CA PRO A 166 -3.04 11.37 -18.20
C PRO A 166 -4.04 12.44 -17.70
N PRO A 167 -5.22 12.57 -18.34
CA PRO A 167 -6.23 13.50 -17.87
C PRO A 167 -6.76 13.10 -16.48
N THR A 168 -7.19 14.10 -15.73
CA THR A 168 -7.75 13.92 -14.37
C THR A 168 -9.13 14.55 -14.23
N SER A 169 -9.55 15.38 -15.17
CA SER A 169 -10.89 15.97 -15.29
C SER A 169 -11.02 16.63 -16.64
N GLY A 170 -12.23 17.00 -17.04
CA GLY A 170 -12.49 17.75 -18.27
C GLY A 170 -13.69 17.24 -19.03
N ASP A 171 -13.98 17.90 -20.16
CA ASP A 171 -14.95 17.43 -21.14
C ASP A 171 -14.52 16.06 -21.68
N HIS A 172 -15.49 15.23 -22.05
CA HIS A 172 -15.25 13.84 -22.40
C HIS A 172 -16.36 13.28 -23.28
N TRP A 173 -16.18 12.10 -23.88
CA TRP A 173 -17.23 11.50 -24.70
C TRP A 173 -18.32 10.92 -23.82
N ALA A 174 -19.56 10.88 -24.31
CA ALA A 174 -20.68 10.26 -23.60
C ALA A 174 -20.51 8.73 -23.37
N ARG A 175 -19.49 8.11 -23.96
CA ARG A 175 -19.14 6.70 -23.70
C ARG A 175 -17.99 6.60 -22.70
N TRP A 176 -18.07 5.60 -21.82
CA TRP A 176 -16.99 5.16 -20.94
C TRP A 176 -16.59 3.72 -21.28
N ALA A 177 -15.52 3.21 -20.66
CA ALA A 177 -15.09 1.82 -20.81
C ALA A 177 -15.60 0.94 -19.66
N ASP A 178 -15.87 -0.34 -19.95
CA ASP A 178 -16.08 -1.36 -18.91
C ASP A 178 -14.81 -1.57 -18.07
N CYS A 179 -14.93 -2.17 -16.88
CA CYS A 179 -13.75 -2.47 -16.08
C CYS A 179 -12.86 -3.50 -16.79
N GLY A 180 -11.54 -3.33 -16.68
CA GLY A 180 -10.60 -4.35 -17.15
C GLY A 180 -9.31 -3.82 -17.76
N TRP A 181 -8.71 -4.67 -18.61
CA TRP A 181 -7.35 -4.52 -19.12
C TRP A 181 -7.35 -4.24 -20.64
N TYR A 182 -6.85 -3.07 -21.03
CA TYR A 182 -6.88 -2.54 -22.40
C TYR A 182 -5.45 -2.28 -22.91
N PRO A 183 -4.72 -3.32 -23.35
CA PRO A 183 -3.32 -3.19 -23.77
C PRO A 183 -3.16 -2.44 -25.10
N GLY A 184 -4.25 -2.29 -25.87
CA GLY A 184 -4.30 -1.45 -27.07
C GLY A 184 -4.50 0.04 -26.79
N GLY A 185 -4.61 0.43 -25.52
CA GLY A 185 -4.89 1.79 -25.10
C GLY A 185 -6.38 2.12 -25.16
N LEU A 186 -6.72 3.29 -24.64
CA LEU A 186 -8.05 3.90 -24.74
C LEU A 186 -7.88 5.39 -25.00
N PRO A 187 -8.81 6.06 -25.72
CA PRO A 187 -8.79 7.51 -25.87
C PRO A 187 -8.89 8.22 -24.50
N ASP A 188 -8.25 9.39 -24.40
CA ASP A 188 -8.26 10.21 -23.19
C ASP A 188 -9.70 10.66 -22.83
N GLU A 189 -10.53 10.88 -23.84
CA GLU A 189 -11.95 11.25 -23.71
C GLU A 189 -12.83 10.12 -23.19
N VAL A 190 -12.46 8.85 -23.42
CA VAL A 190 -13.21 7.71 -22.87
C VAL A 190 -12.88 7.56 -21.38
N ILE A 191 -11.60 7.58 -21.05
CA ILE A 191 -11.18 7.35 -19.67
C ILE A 191 -11.49 8.54 -18.77
N THR A 192 -11.61 9.76 -19.30
CA THR A 192 -12.04 10.92 -18.51
C THR A 192 -13.49 10.76 -18.03
N HIS A 193 -14.35 10.10 -18.82
CA HIS A 193 -15.70 9.72 -18.38
C HIS A 193 -15.64 8.67 -17.24
N ASN A 194 -14.78 7.65 -17.38
CA ASN A 194 -14.56 6.70 -16.27
C ASN A 194 -14.14 7.42 -14.97
N LEU A 195 -13.28 8.44 -15.07
CA LEU A 195 -12.89 9.25 -13.91
C LEU A 195 -14.08 10.04 -13.33
N GLU A 196 -14.96 10.59 -14.18
CA GLU A 196 -16.18 11.29 -13.72
C GLU A 196 -17.09 10.36 -12.93
N HIS A 197 -17.25 9.11 -13.38
CA HIS A 197 -17.97 8.05 -12.69
C HIS A 197 -17.32 7.55 -11.39
N GLY A 198 -16.12 8.07 -11.07
CA GLY A 198 -15.37 7.71 -9.87
C GLY A 198 -14.54 6.44 -10.04
N ASN A 199 -14.30 5.98 -11.26
CA ASN A 199 -13.38 4.87 -11.53
C ASN A 199 -11.93 5.34 -11.37
N ILE A 200 -11.03 4.36 -11.27
CA ILE A 200 -9.58 4.54 -11.27
C ILE A 200 -9.05 4.10 -12.62
N VAL A 201 -8.33 5.01 -13.28
CA VAL A 201 -7.68 4.72 -14.56
C VAL A 201 -6.19 4.52 -14.32
N VAL A 202 -5.70 3.33 -14.65
CA VAL A 202 -4.30 2.95 -14.57
C VAL A 202 -3.68 3.06 -15.96
N SER A 203 -2.92 4.12 -16.20
CA SER A 203 -2.19 4.32 -17.45
C SER A 203 -0.74 3.86 -17.28
N TYR A 204 -0.24 2.97 -18.12
CA TYR A 204 1.13 2.45 -18.01
C TYR A 204 1.91 2.57 -19.32
N ASN A 205 3.22 2.73 -19.23
CA ASN A 205 4.13 2.63 -20.37
C ASN A 205 5.32 1.74 -20.00
N PHE A 206 5.33 0.51 -20.53
CA PHE A 206 6.40 -0.45 -20.28
C PHE A 206 6.86 -1.08 -21.59
N ALA A 207 8.13 -0.86 -21.93
CA ALA A 207 8.79 -1.59 -23.00
C ALA A 207 9.05 -3.07 -22.63
N ASN A 208 9.20 -3.37 -21.33
CA ASN A 208 9.44 -4.72 -20.84
C ASN A 208 8.13 -5.49 -20.58
N PRO A 209 7.87 -6.60 -21.30
CA PRO A 209 6.67 -7.42 -21.09
C PRO A 209 6.53 -8.03 -19.69
N ALA A 210 7.64 -8.21 -18.96
CA ALA A 210 7.61 -8.70 -17.59
C ALA A 210 6.90 -7.71 -16.66
N GLN A 211 7.16 -6.41 -16.81
CA GLN A 211 6.50 -5.35 -16.02
C GLN A 211 5.01 -5.24 -16.36
N VAL A 212 4.65 -5.47 -17.62
CA VAL A 212 3.23 -5.55 -18.04
C VAL A 212 2.51 -6.69 -17.33
N THR A 213 3.16 -7.86 -17.24
CA THR A 213 2.62 -9.04 -16.55
C THR A 213 2.50 -8.80 -15.05
N GLU A 214 3.53 -8.22 -14.45
CA GLU A 214 3.57 -7.85 -13.02
C GLU A 214 2.45 -6.86 -12.67
N LEU A 215 2.26 -5.80 -13.47
CA LEU A 215 1.20 -4.82 -13.26
C LEU A 215 -0.18 -5.47 -13.34
N ARG A 216 -0.39 -6.32 -14.35
CA ARG A 216 -1.66 -7.02 -14.51
C ARG A 216 -1.98 -7.88 -13.28
N GLN A 217 -1.01 -8.62 -12.77
CA GLN A 217 -1.18 -9.45 -11.55
C GLN A 217 -1.48 -8.58 -10.33
N ALA A 218 -0.77 -7.46 -10.15
CA ALA A 218 -1.03 -6.51 -9.06
C ALA A 218 -2.45 -5.95 -9.09
N LEU A 219 -2.96 -5.61 -10.28
CA LEU A 219 -4.32 -5.11 -10.46
C LEU A 219 -5.37 -6.20 -10.24
N GLU A 220 -5.14 -7.41 -10.74
CA GLU A 220 -6.06 -8.54 -10.53
C GLU A 220 -6.17 -8.96 -9.05
N ALA A 221 -5.08 -8.79 -8.29
CA ALA A 221 -5.05 -8.98 -6.84
C ALA A 221 -5.74 -7.83 -6.07
N THR A 222 -5.86 -6.65 -6.68
CA THR A 222 -6.59 -5.51 -6.09
C THR A 222 -8.08 -5.71 -6.29
N GLY A 223 -8.80 -6.22 -5.29
CA GLY A 223 -10.23 -6.57 -5.42
C GLY A 223 -11.12 -5.45 -5.98
N LEU A 224 -10.82 -4.18 -5.64
CA LEU A 224 -11.54 -3.01 -6.15
C LEU A 224 -11.35 -2.78 -7.65
N PHE A 225 -10.27 -3.27 -8.26
CA PHE A 225 -10.02 -3.15 -9.71
C PHE A 225 -11.13 -3.77 -10.55
N LYS A 226 -11.73 -4.88 -10.09
CA LYS A 226 -12.81 -5.58 -10.81
C LYS A 226 -14.13 -4.80 -10.89
N ILE A 227 -14.27 -3.74 -10.10
CA ILE A 227 -15.51 -2.96 -9.95
C ILE A 227 -15.29 -1.49 -10.32
N TRP A 228 -14.07 -1.00 -10.17
CA TRP A 228 -13.74 0.42 -10.34
C TRP A 228 -12.53 0.67 -11.22
N GLY A 229 -11.91 -0.37 -11.79
CA GLY A 229 -10.59 -0.27 -12.41
C GLY A 229 -10.62 -0.42 -13.92
N VAL A 230 -9.99 0.55 -14.61
CA VAL A 230 -9.68 0.48 -16.04
C VAL A 230 -8.18 0.65 -16.19
N ALA A 231 -7.50 -0.31 -16.82
CA ALA A 231 -6.07 -0.23 -17.10
C ALA A 231 -5.82 -0.12 -18.60
N ARG A 232 -4.96 0.80 -19.03
CA ARG A 232 -4.63 1.02 -20.44
C ARG A 232 -3.14 1.23 -20.65
N SER A 233 -2.64 0.81 -21.81
CA SER A 233 -1.35 1.31 -22.29
C SER A 233 -1.47 2.79 -22.64
N HIS A 234 -0.41 3.55 -22.37
CA HIS A 234 -0.37 5.00 -22.58
C HIS A 234 1.05 5.45 -22.85
N ASP A 235 1.42 5.57 -24.12
CA ASP A 235 2.77 5.91 -24.58
C ASP A 235 3.20 7.38 -24.32
N LYS A 236 2.28 8.21 -23.82
CA LYS A 236 2.54 9.63 -23.51
C LYS A 236 3.08 9.88 -22.10
N ILE A 237 3.33 8.84 -21.30
CA ILE A 237 4.12 8.93 -20.04
C ILE A 237 5.48 8.25 -20.23
N ALA A 238 6.43 8.43 -19.31
CA ALA A 238 7.77 7.90 -19.52
C ALA A 238 7.78 6.36 -19.49
N ASP A 239 8.70 5.75 -20.24
CA ASP A 239 8.90 4.31 -20.17
C ASP A 239 9.32 3.90 -18.75
N GLY A 240 8.74 2.84 -18.22
CA GLY A 240 8.92 2.42 -16.84
C GLY A 240 7.93 3.05 -15.85
N GLU A 241 7.00 3.89 -16.29
CA GLU A 241 6.04 4.55 -15.39
C GLU A 241 4.63 3.94 -15.42
N VAL A 242 3.94 4.08 -14.29
CA VAL A 242 2.51 3.89 -14.15
C VAL A 242 1.90 5.12 -13.49
N ALA A 243 0.78 5.59 -14.03
CA ALA A 243 -0.02 6.66 -13.49
C ALA A 243 -1.40 6.13 -13.05
N LEU A 244 -1.74 6.34 -11.78
CA LEU A 244 -3.06 6.06 -11.22
C LEU A 244 -3.85 7.37 -11.19
N SER A 245 -4.90 7.47 -12.00
CA SER A 245 -5.75 8.65 -12.07
C SER A 245 -7.09 8.40 -11.38
N ALA A 246 -7.54 9.40 -10.63
CA ALA A 246 -8.92 9.56 -10.17
C ALA A 246 -9.35 11.01 -10.46
N TRP A 247 -10.65 11.35 -10.34
CA TRP A 247 -11.08 12.72 -10.61
C TRP A 247 -10.33 13.77 -9.76
N GLY A 248 -9.57 14.65 -10.43
CA GLY A 248 -8.71 15.66 -9.80
C GLY A 248 -7.52 15.12 -9.01
N ARG A 249 -7.11 13.87 -9.25
CA ARG A 249 -5.99 13.21 -8.57
C ARG A 249 -5.17 12.41 -9.57
N VAL A 250 -3.85 12.43 -9.39
CA VAL A 250 -2.97 11.50 -10.08
C VAL A 250 -1.81 11.12 -9.18
N HIS A 251 -1.43 9.85 -9.22
CA HIS A 251 -0.23 9.35 -8.57
C HIS A 251 0.66 8.69 -9.63
N PHE A 252 1.94 9.06 -9.64
CA PHE A 252 2.93 8.48 -10.55
C PHE A 252 3.87 7.59 -9.75
N MET A 253 4.19 6.43 -10.32
CA MET A 253 5.16 5.49 -9.76
C MET A 253 6.06 4.93 -10.87
N GLU A 254 7.32 4.73 -10.52
CA GLU A 254 8.27 3.99 -11.34
C GLU A 254 8.15 2.49 -11.04
N GLY A 255 7.86 1.70 -12.08
CA GLY A 255 7.59 0.27 -11.97
C GLY A 255 6.25 -0.04 -11.30
N VAL A 256 6.11 -1.27 -10.82
CA VAL A 256 4.89 -1.76 -10.18
C VAL A 256 5.07 -1.72 -8.66
N ARG A 257 4.18 -0.99 -7.97
CA ARG A 257 4.16 -0.86 -6.51
C ARG A 257 2.80 -1.32 -5.99
N THR A 258 2.67 -2.59 -5.63
CA THR A 258 1.39 -3.20 -5.23
C THR A 258 0.71 -2.48 -4.06
N GLY A 259 1.48 -2.08 -3.04
CA GLY A 259 0.97 -1.33 -1.89
C GLY A 259 0.42 0.05 -2.27
N GLU A 260 1.10 0.77 -3.17
CA GLU A 260 0.65 2.08 -3.65
C GLU A 260 -0.62 1.96 -4.51
N ILE A 261 -0.73 0.92 -5.33
CA ILE A 261 -1.93 0.60 -6.11
C ILE A 261 -3.12 0.36 -5.17
N GLY A 262 -2.96 -0.57 -4.22
CA GLY A 262 -4.02 -0.93 -3.28
C GLY A 262 -4.53 0.29 -2.52
N LEU A 263 -3.60 1.08 -1.98
CA LEU A 263 -3.94 2.30 -1.23
C LEU A 263 -4.66 3.34 -2.10
N PHE A 264 -4.21 3.56 -3.34
CA PHE A 264 -4.87 4.52 -4.23
C PHE A 264 -6.31 4.10 -4.53
N PHE A 265 -6.54 2.82 -4.84
CA PHE A 265 -7.87 2.27 -5.05
C PHE A 265 -8.74 2.43 -3.80
N GLU A 266 -8.23 2.04 -2.63
CA GLU A 266 -8.95 2.18 -1.36
C GLU A 266 -9.29 3.64 -1.05
N THR A 267 -8.42 4.57 -1.40
CA THR A 267 -8.60 5.99 -1.11
C THR A 267 -9.62 6.65 -2.03
N PHE A 268 -9.62 6.34 -3.33
CA PHE A 268 -10.34 7.13 -4.34
C PHE A 268 -11.46 6.41 -5.10
N ALA A 269 -11.44 5.07 -5.18
CA ALA A 269 -12.40 4.33 -5.98
C ALA A 269 -13.85 4.56 -5.52
N GLY A 270 -14.68 5.08 -6.42
CA GLY A 270 -16.08 5.44 -6.15
C GLY A 270 -16.27 6.58 -5.15
N LYS A 271 -15.24 7.40 -4.89
CA LYS A 271 -15.24 8.45 -3.87
C LYS A 271 -14.96 9.88 -4.38
N THR A 272 -14.18 10.04 -5.46
CA THR A 272 -13.76 11.38 -5.93
C THR A 272 -14.43 11.87 -7.20
N GLY A 273 -15.04 10.99 -7.98
CA GLY A 273 -15.83 11.38 -9.16
C GLY A 273 -17.06 12.21 -8.76
N PRO A 274 -17.51 13.15 -9.62
CA PRO A 274 -18.82 13.80 -9.47
C PRO A 274 -19.98 12.79 -9.43
N GLU A 275 -19.80 11.64 -10.06
CA GLU A 275 -20.76 10.54 -10.09
C GLU A 275 -20.19 9.28 -9.42
N ARG A 276 -21.07 8.29 -9.21
CA ARG A 276 -20.70 7.03 -8.58
C ARG A 276 -21.31 5.87 -9.36
N ILE A 277 -20.65 5.54 -10.47
CA ILE A 277 -21.05 4.48 -11.39
C ILE A 277 -19.84 3.55 -11.55
N ALA A 278 -20.03 2.29 -11.19
CA ALA A 278 -19.02 1.27 -11.44
C ALA A 278 -18.84 1.10 -12.97
N CYS A 279 -17.62 0.78 -13.39
CA CYS A 279 -17.44 0.19 -14.70
C CYS A 279 -17.90 -1.28 -14.69
#